data_AF-A0A973SJD2-F1
#
_entry.id   AF-A0A973SJD2-F1
#
_cell.length_a   1.000
_cell.length_b   1.000
_cell.length_c   1.000
_cell.angle_alpha   90.00
_cell.angle_beta   90.00
_cell.angle_gamma   90.00
#
_symmetry.space_group_name_H-M   'P 1'
#
loop_
_entity.id
_entity.type
_entity.pdbx_description
1 polymer ?
#
loop_
_entity_poly.entity_id
_entity_poly.type
_entity_poly.pdbx_seq_one_letter_code
_entity_poly.pdbx_strand_id
1 'polypeptide(L)' 'MHDVVIVGSGPVGLFLACELGLAGRSVLVLEREAEARSPV' A
#
# COMPACT_ATOMS: atom_id res chain seq x y z
N MET A 1 -10.59 9.61 1.33
CA MET A 1 -10.83 8.70 2.47
C MET A 1 -10.64 7.28 1.96
N HIS A 2 -9.89 6.44 2.68
CA HIS A 2 -9.67 5.04 2.31
C HIS A 2 -10.40 4.14 3.31
N ASP A 3 -10.90 2.99 2.83
CA ASP A 3 -11.60 2.01 3.66
C ASP A 3 -10.59 1.17 4.46
N VAL A 4 -9.42 0.92 3.87
CA VAL A 4 -8.36 0.07 4.43
C VAL A 4 -7.00 0.72 4.23
N VAL A 5 -6.14 0.63 5.26
CA VAL A 5 -4.72 0.98 5.17
C VAL A 5 -3.90 -0.29 5.41
N ILE A 6 -2.94 -0.54 4.52
CA ILE A 6 -1.98 -1.64 4.62
C ILE A 6 -0.59 -1.03 4.81
N VAL A 7 0.16 -1.49 5.82
CA VAL A 7 1.57 -1.14 6.03
C VAL A 7 2.39 -2.37 5.64
N GLY A 8 3.19 -2.28 4.58
CA GLY A 8 3.79 -3.44 3.93
C GLY A 8 3.33 -3.60 2.47
N SER A 9 4.17 -3.34 1.48
CA SER A 9 3.99 -3.64 0.05
C SER A 9 4.88 -4.80 -0.39
N GLY A 10 5.24 -5.66 0.56
CA GLY A 10 5.74 -6.98 0.24
C GLY A 10 4.67 -7.81 -0.49
N PRO A 11 5.02 -9.04 -0.91
CA PRO A 11 4.14 -9.88 -1.73
C PRO A 11 2.74 -10.08 -1.12
N VAL A 12 2.68 -10.29 0.20
CA VAL A 12 1.42 -10.51 0.92
C VAL A 12 0.56 -9.24 0.96
N GLY A 13 1.18 -8.09 1.21
CA GLY A 13 0.46 -6.81 1.31
C GLY A 13 -0.12 -6.36 -0.03
N LEU A 14 0.63 -6.54 -1.11
CA LEU A 14 0.15 -6.24 -2.46
C LEU A 14 -0.91 -7.24 -2.93
N PHE A 15 -0.74 -8.53 -2.64
CA PHE A 15 -1.77 -9.52 -2.94
C PHE A 15 -3.10 -9.16 -2.25
N LEU A 16 -3.06 -8.84 -0.96
CA LEU A 16 -4.24 -8.41 -0.22
C LEU A 16 -4.84 -7.11 -0.78
N ALA A 17 -4.01 -6.13 -1.14
CA ALA A 17 -4.48 -4.88 -1.74
C ALA A 17 -5.25 -5.12 -3.05
N CYS A 18 -4.76 -6.04 -3.89
CA CYS A 18 -5.44 -6.43 -5.13
C CYS A 18 -6.80 -7.08 -4.84
N GLU A 19 -6.88 -8.03 -3.92
CA GLU A 19 -8.15 -8.69 -3.56
C GLU A 19 -9.18 -7.68 -3.04
N LEU A 20 -8.76 -6.76 -2.18
CA LEU A 20 -9.63 -5.70 -1.66
C LEU A 20 -10.05 -4.70 -2.76
N GLY A 21 -9.16 -4.39 -3.70
CA GLY A 21 -9.46 -3.56 -4.86
C GLY A 21 -10.48 -4.23 -5.80
N LEU A 22 -10.34 -5.53 -6.05
CA LEU A 22 -11.32 -6.33 -6.81
C LEU A 22 -12.68 -6.39 -6.10
N ALA A 23 -12.69 -6.36 -4.76
CA ALA A 23 -13.90 -6.22 -3.95
C ALA A 23 -14.46 -4.78 -3.88
N GLY A 24 -13.91 -3.84 -4.66
CA GLY A 24 -14.38 -2.46 -4.75
C GLY A 24 -14.02 -1.58 -3.57
N ARG A 25 -12.98 -1.92 -2.80
CA ARG A 25 -12.53 -1.12 -1.65
C ARG A 25 -11.44 -0.12 -2.03
N SER A 26 -11.50 1.05 -1.40
CA SER A 26 -10.44 2.04 -1.48
C SER A 26 -9.32 1.67 -0.51
N VAL A 27 -8.15 1.30 -1.03
CA VAL A 27 -7.01 0.82 -0.24
C VAL A 27 -5.84 1.80 -0.38
N LEU A 28 -5.21 2.12 0.75
CA LEU A 28 -3.93 2.83 0.82
C LEU A 28 -2.85 1.86 1.30
N VAL A 29 -1.81 1.66 0.48
CA VAL A 29 -0.62 0.90 0.89
C VAL A 29 0.51 1.87 1.20
N LEU A 30 1.10 1.72 2.38
CA LEU A 30 2.20 2.55 2.87
C LEU A 30 3.45 1.70 3.00
N GLU A 31 4.54 2.18 2.41
CA GLU A 31 5.88 1.62 2.59
C GLU A 31 6.88 2.63 3.09
N ARG A 32 7.91 2.10 3.74
CA ARG A 32 9.13 2.84 4.01
C ARG A 32 9.86 3.11 2.71
N GLU A 33 10.22 4.36 2.46
CA GLU A 33 11.13 4.74 1.38
C GLU A 33 12.49 4.04 1.56
N ALA A 34 13.05 3.52 0.47
CA ALA A 34 14.40 2.97 0.46
C ALA A 34 15.40 4.14 0.47
N GLU A 35 15.70 4.64 1.67
CA GLU A 35 16.56 5.81 1.94
C GLU A 35 16.04 7.11 1.27
N ALA A 36 15.56 8.04 2.10
CA ALA A 36 15.09 9.34 1.66
C ALA A 36 16.26 10.16 1.09
N ARG A 37 16.52 10.04 -0.21
CA ARG A 37 17.34 11.03 -0.90
C ARG A 37 16.52 12.31 -0.93
N SER A 38 16.91 13.27 -0.10
CA SER A 38 16.45 14.64 -0.28
C SER A 38 16.72 15.02 -1.73
N PRO A 39 15.71 15.49 -2.49
CA PRO A 39 15.98 16.18 -3.74
C PRO A 39 16.83 17.41 -3.36
N VAL A 40 18.11 17.35 -3.70
CA VAL A 40 19.03 18.50 -3.64
C VAL A 40 18.82 19.40 -4.83
#